data_AF-A0A919LSB2-F1
#
_entry.id   AF-A0A919LSB2-F1
#
_cell.length_a   1.000
_cell.length_b   1.000
_cell.length_c   1.000
_cell.angle_alpha   90.00
_cell.angle_beta   90.00
_cell.angle_gamma   90.00
#
_symmetry.space_group_name_H-M   'P 1'
#
loop_
_entity.id
_entity.type
_entity.pdbx_description
1 polymer ?
#
loop_
_entity_poly.entity_id
_entity_poly.type
_entity_poly.pdbx_seq_one_letter_code
_entity_poly.pdbx_strand_id
1 'polypeptide(L)'
;MLQPEYNLYHRSAFEGALCDLCVSRDIGVVTYYSLASGFLTGKYRQPSDLAQSQRGGKIGKYLNPRGMRIIDTLAAVAEEQGRSRRKWPSRG
;
A
#
# COMPACT_ATOMS: atom_id res chain seq x y z
N MET A 1 8.63 8.31 -20.11
CA MET A 1 7.69 7.93 -19.05
C MET A 1 8.28 6.78 -18.24
N LEU A 2 8.25 6.86 -16.91
CA LEU A 2 8.75 5.83 -15.98
C LEU A 2 7.58 5.20 -15.21
N GLN A 3 7.63 3.89 -14.95
CA GLN A 3 6.63 3.19 -14.14
C GLN A 3 7.27 2.41 -12.98
N PRO A 4 7.46 3.04 -11.81
CA PRO A 4 8.07 2.38 -10.65
C PRO A 4 7.02 1.66 -9.77
N GLU A 5 7.47 0.63 -9.04
CA GLU A 5 6.74 0.18 -7.84
C GLU A 5 6.89 1.27 -6.79
N TYR A 6 5.80 1.97 -6.49
CA TYR A 6 5.83 3.03 -5.50
C TYR A 6 4.53 3.07 -4.71
N ASN A 7 4.66 2.93 -3.40
CA ASN A 7 3.55 2.96 -2.44
C ASN A 7 4.10 3.23 -1.03
N LEU A 8 3.23 3.41 -0.04
CA LEU A 8 3.65 3.72 1.34
C LEU A 8 4.60 2.68 1.97
N TYR A 9 4.59 1.43 1.48
CA TYR A 9 5.50 0.39 1.93
C TYR A 9 6.83 0.37 1.14
N HIS A 10 6.80 0.68 -0.15
CA HIS A 10 7.94 0.63 -1.05
C HIS A 10 8.22 2.01 -1.66
N ARG A 11 9.12 2.77 -1.01
CA ARG A 11 9.45 4.16 -1.39
C ARG A 11 10.88 4.34 -1.89
N SER A 12 11.82 3.65 -1.24
CA SER A 12 13.27 3.85 -1.43
C SER A 12 13.79 3.55 -2.83
N ALA A 13 13.09 2.75 -3.62
CA ALA A 13 13.50 2.43 -4.99
C ALA A 13 13.24 3.59 -5.98
N PHE A 14 12.37 4.53 -5.63
CA PHE A 14 12.02 5.67 -6.48
C PHE A 14 12.47 7.01 -5.89
N GLU A 15 12.37 7.20 -4.57
CA GLU A 15 12.79 8.44 -3.92
C GLU A 15 14.30 8.70 -4.04
N GLY A 16 14.69 9.98 -3.99
CA GLY A 16 16.07 10.42 -4.17
C GLY A 16 16.44 10.57 -5.64
N ALA A 17 17.64 10.11 -6.01
CA ALA A 17 18.26 10.41 -7.29
C ALA A 17 17.39 10.08 -8.53
N LEU A 18 16.61 9.00 -8.48
CA LEU A 18 15.73 8.63 -9.60
C LEU A 18 14.54 9.59 -9.73
N CYS A 19 13.95 10.01 -8.61
CA CYS A 19 12.90 11.03 -8.59
C CYS A 19 13.45 12.37 -9.09
N ASP A 20 14.61 12.79 -8.58
CA ASP A 20 15.27 14.06 -8.97
C ASP A 20 15.60 14.08 -10.47
N LEU A 21 16.04 12.95 -11.02
CA LEU A 21 16.27 12.79 -12.45
C LEU A 21 14.96 12.92 -13.24
N CYS A 22 13.87 12.30 -12.78
CA CYS A 22 12.59 12.40 -13.47
C CYS A 22 12.08 13.84 -13.50
N VAL A 23 12.22 14.57 -12.39
CA VAL A 23 11.84 15.99 -12.30
C VAL A 23 12.71 16.85 -13.23
N SER A 24 14.03 16.71 -13.17
CA SER A 24 14.96 17.52 -13.98
C SER A 24 14.87 17.28 -15.48
N ARG A 25 14.30 16.15 -15.91
CA ARG A 25 14.17 15.76 -17.32
C ARG A 25 12.72 15.77 -17.83
N ASP A 26 11.79 16.29 -17.05
CA ASP A 26 10.35 16.30 -17.37
C ASP A 26 9.81 14.91 -17.76
N ILE A 27 10.24 13.88 -17.02
CA ILE A 27 9.80 12.50 -17.23
C ILE A 27 8.56 12.25 -16.38
N GLY A 28 7.41 12.09 -17.04
CA GLY A 28 6.18 11.65 -16.38
C GLY A 28 6.33 10.29 -15.70
N VAL A 29 5.80 10.17 -14.48
CA VAL A 29 5.87 8.97 -13.64
C VAL A 29 4.46 8.43 -13.38
N VAL A 30 4.25 7.13 -13.63
CA VAL A 30 3.00 6.43 -13.30
C VAL A 30 3.30 5.18 -12.49
N THR A 31 2.85 5.17 -11.25
CA THR A 31 3.18 4.11 -10.29
C THR A 31 2.35 2.85 -10.52
N TYR A 32 2.96 1.67 -10.39
CA TYR A 32 2.23 0.41 -10.25
C TYR A 32 2.28 -0.10 -8.80
N TYR A 33 1.42 -1.07 -8.48
CA TYR A 33 1.33 -1.64 -7.13
C TYR A 33 1.06 -0.59 -6.02
N SER A 34 0.30 0.45 -6.34
CA SER A 34 -0.02 1.57 -5.44
C SER A 34 -0.66 1.15 -4.11
N LEU A 35 -1.36 0.00 -4.06
CA LEU A 35 -1.94 -0.57 -2.84
C LEU A 35 -1.21 -1.80 -2.29
N ALA A 36 -0.01 -2.12 -2.79
CA ALA A 36 0.78 -3.30 -2.38
C ALA A 36 -0.05 -4.60 -2.45
N SER A 37 -0.60 -4.91 -3.63
CA SER A 37 -1.55 -6.04 -3.84
C SER A 37 -2.85 -5.97 -3.00
N GLY A 38 -3.19 -4.81 -2.45
CA GLY A 38 -4.37 -4.59 -1.60
C GLY A 38 -4.06 -4.59 -0.10
N PHE A 39 -2.80 -4.80 0.30
CA PHE A 39 -2.38 -4.73 1.70
C PHE A 39 -2.71 -3.38 2.35
N LEU A 40 -2.41 -2.28 1.66
CA LEU A 40 -2.59 -0.90 2.18
C LEU A 40 -4.07 -0.48 2.33
N THR A 41 -5.02 -1.35 1.99
CA THR A 41 -6.43 -1.16 2.36
C THR A 41 -6.70 -1.45 3.84
N GLY A 42 -5.74 -2.06 4.53
CA GLY A 42 -5.85 -2.44 5.95
C GLY A 42 -6.76 -3.64 6.21
N LYS A 43 -7.26 -4.32 5.17
CA LYS A 43 -8.19 -5.46 5.32
C LYS A 43 -7.53 -6.75 5.81
N TYR A 44 -6.21 -6.87 5.68
CA TYR A 44 -5.42 -8.01 6.14
C TYR A 44 -4.59 -7.63 7.36
N ARG A 45 -4.86 -8.26 8.50
CA ARG A 45 -4.16 -8.05 9.78
C ARG A 45 -3.46 -9.32 10.27
N GLN A 46 -3.95 -10.48 9.86
CA GLN A 46 -3.42 -11.78 10.28
C GLN A 46 -3.39 -12.79 9.11
N PRO A 47 -2.61 -13.87 9.21
CA PRO A 47 -2.47 -14.85 8.13
C PRO A 47 -3.80 -15.46 7.65
N SER A 48 -4.77 -15.64 8.54
CA SER A 48 -6.11 -16.16 8.19
C SER A 48 -6.90 -15.21 7.27
N ASP A 49 -6.62 -13.91 7.27
CA ASP A 49 -7.27 -12.96 6.38
C ASP A 49 -6.86 -13.15 4.91
N LEU A 50 -5.73 -13.83 4.64
CA LEU A 50 -5.22 -14.03 3.28
C LEU A 50 -6.22 -14.84 2.42
N ALA A 51 -7.06 -15.67 3.03
CA ALA A 51 -8.11 -16.43 2.36
C ALA A 51 -9.24 -15.55 1.79
N GLN A 52 -9.35 -14.28 2.19
CA GLN A 52 -10.37 -13.34 1.69
C GLN A 52 -10.19 -12.94 0.22
N SER A 53 -9.10 -13.36 -0.45
CA SER A 53 -8.84 -13.02 -1.85
C SER A 53 -7.92 -14.03 -2.51
N GLN A 54 -8.16 -14.29 -3.81
CA GLN A 54 -7.25 -15.03 -4.68
C GLN A 54 -5.83 -14.41 -4.74
N ARG A 55 -5.70 -13.12 -4.42
CA ARG A 55 -4.41 -12.42 -4.33
C ARG A 55 -3.69 -12.59 -2.99
N GLY A 56 -4.28 -13.32 -2.04
CA GLY A 56 -3.76 -13.51 -0.67
C GLY A 56 -2.29 -13.94 -0.62
N GLY A 57 -1.87 -14.83 -1.52
CA GLY A 57 -0.49 -15.32 -1.58
C GLY A 57 0.57 -14.22 -1.76
N LYS A 58 0.24 -13.11 -2.44
CA LYS A 58 1.17 -11.98 -2.63
C LYS A 58 1.20 -11.01 -1.44
N ILE A 59 0.23 -11.10 -0.54
CA ILE A 59 0.07 -10.17 0.58
C ILE A 59 0.84 -10.65 1.81
N GLY A 60 1.01 -11.96 2.00
CA GLY A 60 1.66 -12.52 3.18
C GLY A 60 3.02 -11.89 3.52
N LYS A 61 3.81 -11.51 2.51
CA LYS A 61 5.11 -10.82 2.70
C LYS A 61 5.01 -9.48 3.45
N TYR A 62 3.84 -8.85 3.47
CA TYR A 62 3.58 -7.59 4.18
C TYR A 62 3.02 -7.81 5.61
N LEU A 63 2.65 -9.04 5.98
CA LEU A 63 2.19 -9.39 7.33
C LEU A 63 3.38 -9.56 8.28
N ASN A 64 4.08 -8.46 8.53
CA ASN A 64 5.24 -8.39 9.41
C ASN A 64 5.17 -7.11 10.28
N PRO A 65 6.03 -6.94 11.30
CA PRO A 65 5.96 -5.79 12.20
C PRO A 65 6.05 -4.42 11.50
N ARG A 66 6.81 -4.31 10.40
CA ARG A 66 6.89 -3.07 9.61
C ARG A 66 5.55 -2.79 8.91
N GLY A 67 4.98 -3.79 8.27
CA GLY A 67 3.68 -3.67 7.59
C GLY A 67 2.57 -3.30 8.55
N MET A 68 2.49 -3.95 9.72
CA MET A 68 1.47 -3.65 10.72
C MET A 68 1.55 -2.21 11.23
N ARG A 69 2.76 -1.71 11.54
CA ARG A 69 2.95 -0.31 11.93
C ARG A 69 2.42 0.67 10.88
N ILE A 70 2.66 0.39 9.59
CA ILE A 70 2.13 1.24 8.50
C ILE A 70 0.60 1.24 8.49
N ILE A 71 -0.03 0.07 8.66
CA ILE A 71 -1.49 -0.04 8.69
C ILE A 71 -2.08 0.66 9.92
N ASP A 72 -1.42 0.58 11.08
CA ASP A 72 -1.86 1.25 12.30
C ASP A 72 -1.79 2.77 12.16
N THR A 73 -0.68 3.30 11.61
CA THR A 73 -0.57 4.72 11.30
C THR A 73 -1.63 5.17 10.29
N LEU A 74 -1.87 4.38 9.23
CA LEU A 74 -2.93 4.67 8.27
C LEU A 74 -4.32 4.70 8.91
N ALA A 75 -4.60 3.77 9.83
CA ALA A 75 -5.87 3.74 10.55
C ALA A 75 -6.05 4.99 11.42
N ALA A 76 -5.01 5.38 12.18
CA ALA A 76 -5.04 6.58 13.02
C ALA A 76 -5.29 7.85 12.19
N VAL A 77 -4.57 8.05 11.08
CA VAL A 77 -4.78 9.19 10.19
C VAL A 77 -6.17 9.15 9.55
N ALA A 78 -6.65 7.97 9.15
CA ALA A 78 -7.99 7.83 8.57
C ALA A 78 -9.10 8.22 9.57
N GLU A 79 -8.95 7.86 10.84
CA GLU A 79 -9.86 8.26 11.92
C GLU A 79 -9.86 9.76 12.17
N GLU A 80 -8.68 10.38 12.25
CA GLU A 80 -8.52 11.84 12.39
C GLU A 80 -9.22 12.61 11.26
N GLN A 81 -9.17 12.08 10.04
CA GLN A 81 -9.78 12.69 8.86
C GLN A 81 -11.27 12.34 8.68
N GLY A 82 -11.89 11.65 9.65
CA GLY A 82 -13.29 11.20 9.55
C GLY A 82 -13.54 10.18 8.43
N ARG A 83 -12.49 9.58 7.88
CA ARG A 83 -12.53 8.57 6.80
C ARG A 83 -12.21 7.18 7.35
N SER A 84 -12.79 6.84 8.50
CA SER A 84 -12.61 5.51 9.07
C SER A 84 -13.11 4.44 8.11
N ARG A 85 -12.52 3.25 8.20
CA ARG A 85 -12.81 2.11 7.34
C ARG A 85 -14.27 1.72 7.51
N ARG A 86 -15.15 2.21 6.63
CA ARG A 86 -16.53 1.71 6.51
C ARG A 86 -16.43 0.21 6.24
N LYS A 87 -16.89 -0.61 7.20
CA LYS A 87 -17.01 -2.07 7.00
C LYS A 87 -17.85 -2.28 5.74
N TRP A 88 -17.21 -2.76 4.67
CA TRP A 88 -17.95 -3.24 3.52
C TRP A 88 -18.73 -4.47 3.99
N PRO A 89 -20.06 -4.50 3.89
CA PRO A 89 -20.82 -5.68 4.28
C PRO A 89 -20.39 -6.81 3.34
N SER A 90 -19.89 -7.89 3.92
CA SER A 90 -19.72 -9.16 3.23
C SER A 90 -21.08 -9.53 2.64
N ARG A 91 -21.21 -9.41 1.31
CA ARG A 91 -22.34 -10.01 0.61
C ARG A 91 -22.19 -11.52 0.80
N GLY A 92 -23.16 -12.12 1.49
CA GLY A 92 -23.34 -13.56 1.54
C GLY A 92 -23.69 -14.13 0.18
#